data_AF-A0A410FTT1-F1
#
_entry.id   AF-A0A410FTT1-F1
#
_cell.length_a   1.000
_cell.length_b   1.000
_cell.length_c   1.000
_cell.angle_alpha   90.00
_cell.angle_beta   90.00
_cell.angle_gamma   90.00
#
_symmetry.space_group_name_H-M   'P 1'
#
loop_
_entity.id
_entity.type
_entity.pdbx_description
1 polymer ?
#
loop_
_entity_poly.entity_id
_entity_poly.type
_entity_poly.pdbx_seq_one_letter_code
_entity_poly.pdbx_strand_id
1 'polypeptide(L)'
;MGVNYFGTDGVRGVAGVDLTCELAFRLARAAGRAFRPQRVLLAQDTRLSGPALASACAAGLAEAQLDGTGRLVVRPSGTQPLIRIMAEGPDVAALHALVSRVAGEIAQEGR
;
A
#
# COMPACT_ATOMS: atom_id res chain seq x y z
N MET A 1 8.13 -2.53 -26.38
CA MET A 1 7.40 -1.24 -26.38
C MET A 1 7.19 -0.85 -24.94
N GLY A 2 7.77 0.26 -24.48
CA GLY A 2 7.58 0.74 -23.12
C GLY A 2 6.15 1.25 -22.94
N VAL A 3 5.45 0.74 -21.93
CA VAL A 3 4.12 1.25 -21.60
C VAL A 3 4.31 2.66 -21.04
N ASN A 4 3.87 3.67 -21.78
CA ASN A 4 3.98 5.06 -21.34
C ASN A 4 2.82 5.35 -20.40
N TYR A 5 3.04 5.11 -19.10
CA TYR A 5 1.99 5.22 -18.09
C TYR A 5 1.58 6.67 -17.81
N PHE A 6 2.44 7.65 -18.09
CA PHE A 6 2.22 9.05 -17.70
C PHE A 6 2.09 9.94 -18.94
N GLY A 7 0.86 10.45 -19.17
CA GLY A 7 0.57 11.56 -20.10
C GLY A 7 0.33 12.88 -19.34
N THR A 8 -0.30 13.87 -19.99
CA THR A 8 -0.71 15.14 -19.34
C THR A 8 -1.67 14.93 -18.16
N ASP A 9 -2.43 13.82 -18.18
CA ASP A 9 -3.46 13.52 -17.19
C ASP A 9 -3.09 12.36 -16.23
N GLY A 10 -1.80 11.99 -16.14
CA GLY A 10 -1.35 10.85 -15.34
C GLY A 10 -1.67 9.49 -15.97
N VAL A 11 -1.89 8.46 -15.13
CA VAL A 11 -2.24 7.09 -15.56
C VAL A 11 -3.75 6.96 -15.67
N ARG A 12 -4.25 6.56 -16.86
CA ARG A 12 -5.69 6.47 -17.16
C ARG A 12 -6.07 5.11 -17.72
N GLY A 13 -7.32 4.72 -17.46
CA GLY A 13 -7.90 3.51 -18.02
C GLY A 13 -9.16 3.06 -17.29
N VAL A 14 -9.79 2.00 -17.79
CA VAL A 14 -10.97 1.40 -17.17
C VAL A 14 -10.55 0.64 -15.91
N ALA A 15 -11.19 0.94 -14.77
CA ALA A 15 -10.91 0.28 -13.51
C ALA A 15 -11.17 -1.23 -13.60
N GLY A 16 -10.21 -2.04 -13.14
CA GLY A 16 -10.27 -3.50 -13.21
C GLY A 16 -9.88 -4.10 -14.57
N VAL A 17 -9.67 -3.29 -15.61
CA VAL A 17 -9.18 -3.75 -16.93
C VAL A 17 -7.80 -3.16 -17.20
N ASP A 18 -7.73 -1.84 -17.42
CA ASP A 18 -6.50 -1.12 -17.68
C ASP A 18 -5.85 -0.64 -16.36
N LEU A 19 -6.68 -0.12 -15.44
CA LEU A 19 -6.28 0.33 -14.11
C LEU A 19 -6.65 -0.73 -13.07
N THR A 20 -5.75 -1.67 -12.87
CA THR A 20 -5.91 -2.74 -11.87
C THR A 20 -5.26 -2.38 -10.53
N CYS A 21 -5.69 -3.02 -9.44
CA CYS A 21 -5.04 -2.87 -8.13
C CYS A 21 -3.56 -3.28 -8.19
N GLU A 22 -3.21 -4.28 -9.00
CA GLU A 22 -1.82 -4.67 -9.17
C GLU A 22 -0.98 -3.58 -9.86
N LEU A 23 -1.51 -2.94 -10.90
CA LEU A 23 -0.84 -1.81 -11.52
C LEU A 23 -0.69 -0.64 -10.55
N ALA A 24 -1.74 -0.31 -9.79
CA ALA A 24 -1.72 0.74 -8.77
C ALA A 24 -0.65 0.46 -7.69
N PHE A 25 -0.58 -0.77 -7.17
CA PHE A 25 0.47 -1.18 -6.23
C PHE A 25 1.87 -1.00 -6.81
N ARG A 26 2.11 -1.49 -8.04
CA ARG A 26 3.43 -1.40 -8.69
C ARG A 26 3.85 0.04 -8.95
N LEU A 27 2.93 0.89 -9.40
CA LEU A 27 3.16 2.33 -9.60
C LEU A 27 3.52 3.03 -8.30
N ALA A 28 2.74 2.81 -7.24
CA ALA A 28 2.95 3.44 -5.95
C ALA A 28 4.27 2.99 -5.29
N ARG A 29 4.61 1.70 -5.41
CA ARG A 29 5.91 1.17 -4.98
C ARG A 29 7.07 1.82 -5.73
N ALA A 30 6.95 1.93 -7.06
CA ALA A 30 7.97 2.59 -7.88
C ALA A 30 8.14 4.06 -7.48
N ALA A 31 7.05 4.79 -7.27
CA ALA A 31 7.07 6.17 -6.80
C ALA A 31 7.73 6.30 -5.42
N GLY A 32 7.37 5.43 -4.46
CA GLY A 32 7.95 5.41 -3.12
C GLY A 32 9.46 5.21 -3.14
N ARG A 33 9.97 4.30 -3.98
CA ARG A 33 11.41 4.06 -4.14
C ARG A 33 12.14 5.19 -4.86
N ALA A 34 11.52 5.76 -5.89
CA ALA A 34 12.12 6.82 -6.71
C ALA A 34 12.23 8.15 -5.95
N PHE A 35 11.17 8.56 -5.25
CA PHE A 35 11.10 9.87 -4.59
C PHE A 35 11.51 9.83 -3.11
N ARG A 36 11.49 8.65 -2.47
CA ARG A 36 11.73 8.48 -1.01
C ARG A 36 11.08 9.56 -0.14
N PRO A 37 9.77 9.81 -0.31
CA PRO A 37 9.11 10.93 0.36
C PRO A 37 8.98 10.68 1.86
N GLN A 38 9.15 11.72 2.67
CA GLN A 38 8.88 11.65 4.12
C GLN A 38 7.38 11.56 4.43
N ARG A 39 6.53 12.14 3.56
CA ARG A 39 5.07 12.12 3.67
C ARG A 39 4.44 11.98 2.30
N VAL A 40 3.33 11.26 2.22
CA VAL A 40 2.53 11.09 1.00
C VAL A 40 1.08 11.38 1.32
N LEU A 41 0.43 12.17 0.46
CA LEU A 41 -1.01 12.34 0.48
C LEU A 41 -1.62 11.40 -0.56
N LEU A 42 -2.54 10.55 -0.11
CA LEU A 42 -3.33 9.68 -0.98
C LEU A 42 -4.76 10.22 -1.05
N ALA A 43 -5.17 10.70 -2.22
CA ALA A 43 -6.51 11.23 -2.45
C ALA A 43 -7.27 10.38 -3.45
N GLN A 44 -8.59 10.28 -3.26
CA GLN A 44 -9.51 9.56 -4.13
C GLN A 44 -10.79 10.39 -4.31
N ASP A 45 -11.53 10.12 -5.39
CA ASP A 45 -12.89 10.62 -5.56
C ASP A 45 -13.93 9.60 -5.09
N THR A 46 -15.20 9.83 -5.41
CA THR A 46 -16.33 9.01 -4.95
C THR A 46 -16.59 7.76 -5.80
N ARG A 47 -15.74 7.44 -6.79
CA ARG A 47 -15.95 6.24 -7.60
C ARG A 47 -15.79 4.96 -6.76
N LEU A 48 -16.61 3.95 -7.10
CA LEU A 48 -16.60 2.65 -6.41
C LEU A 48 -15.23 1.98 -6.41
N SER A 49 -14.42 2.19 -7.46
CA SER A 49 -13.06 1.64 -7.56
C SER A 49 -12.03 2.39 -6.71
N GLY A 50 -12.35 3.60 -6.23
CA GLY A 50 -11.46 4.47 -5.48
C GLY A 50 -10.83 3.75 -4.29
N PRO A 51 -11.63 3.21 -3.34
CA PRO A 51 -11.10 2.60 -2.13
C PRO A 51 -10.11 1.45 -2.42
N ALA A 52 -10.43 0.58 -3.38
CA ALA A 52 -9.58 -0.54 -3.73
C ALA A 52 -8.23 -0.10 -4.35
N LEU A 53 -8.27 0.87 -5.27
CA LEU A 53 -7.06 1.42 -5.88
C LEU A 53 -6.22 2.22 -4.87
N ALA A 54 -6.88 2.97 -3.98
CA ALA A 54 -6.25 3.69 -2.90
C ALA A 54 -5.52 2.73 -1.94
N SER A 55 -6.19 1.66 -1.47
CA SER A 55 -5.56 0.64 -0.64
C SER A 55 -4.36 -0.03 -1.32
N ALA A 56 -4.45 -0.30 -2.63
CA ALA A 56 -3.33 -0.85 -3.38
C ALA A 56 -2.15 0.12 -3.48
N CYS A 57 -2.40 1.40 -3.72
CA CYS A 57 -1.36 2.43 -3.70
C CYS A 57 -0.70 2.56 -2.32
N ALA A 58 -1.50 2.61 -1.24
CA ALA A 58 -0.99 2.65 0.13
C ALA A 58 -0.09 1.45 0.45
N ALA A 59 -0.52 0.24 0.05
CA ALA A 59 0.30 -0.96 0.20
C ALA A 59 1.62 -0.88 -0.59
N GLY A 60 1.59 -0.34 -1.81
CA GLY A 60 2.81 -0.14 -2.62
C GLY A 60 3.79 0.83 -1.98
N LEU A 61 3.29 1.96 -1.45
CA LEU A 61 4.11 2.94 -0.73
C LEU A 61 4.70 2.36 0.57
N ALA A 62 3.90 1.60 1.33
CA ALA A 62 4.36 0.94 2.55
C ALA A 62 5.44 -0.11 2.25
N GLU A 63 5.29 -0.90 1.18
CA GLU A 63 6.34 -1.83 0.75
C GLU A 63 7.63 -1.10 0.39
N ALA A 64 7.54 0.02 -0.31
CA ALA A 64 8.72 0.83 -0.65
C ALA A 64 9.46 1.34 0.59
N GLN A 65 8.75 1.64 1.70
CA GLN A 65 9.36 2.03 2.97
C GLN A 65 10.05 0.87 3.68
N LEU A 66 9.60 -0.37 3.46
CA LEU A 66 10.21 -1.57 4.02
C LEU A 66 11.50 -1.96 3.29
N ASP A 67 11.77 -1.41 2.10
CA ASP A 67 12.97 -1.65 1.27
C ASP A 67 13.37 -3.14 1.14
N GLY A 68 12.38 -4.03 1.09
CA GLY A 68 12.59 -5.49 1.04
C GLY A 68 13.10 -6.13 2.33
N THR A 69 13.27 -5.35 3.41
CA THR A 69 13.69 -5.81 4.74
C THR A 69 12.52 -6.19 5.65
N GLY A 70 11.29 -6.14 5.16
CA GLY A 70 10.11 -6.59 5.90
C GLY A 70 8.91 -6.82 5.01
N ARG A 71 7.90 -7.52 5.54
CA ARG A 71 6.62 -7.79 4.86
C ARG A 71 5.48 -7.90 5.87
N LEU A 72 4.25 -7.66 5.40
CA LEU A 72 3.05 -8.08 6.11
C LEU A 72 2.60 -9.45 5.62
N VAL A 73 2.24 -10.34 6.54
CA VAL A 73 1.73 -11.68 6.28
C VAL A 73 0.32 -11.79 6.82
N VAL A 74 -0.62 -12.12 5.94
CA VAL A 74 -2.01 -12.39 6.31
C VAL A 74 -2.21 -13.90 6.27
N ARG A 75 -2.69 -14.47 7.38
CA ARG A 75 -2.97 -15.90 7.47
C ARG A 75 -4.16 -16.19 8.38
N PRO A 76 -4.92 -17.27 8.13
CA PRO A 76 -5.92 -17.73 9.08
C PRO A 76 -5.26 -18.18 10.39
N SER A 77 -5.96 -17.98 11.50
CA SER A 77 -5.61 -18.59 12.78
C SER A 77 -6.01 -20.07 12.75
N GLY A 78 -5.07 -20.96 13.07
CA GLY A 78 -5.32 -22.41 13.04
C GLY A 78 -6.18 -22.93 14.20
N THR A 79 -6.36 -22.12 15.25
CA THR A 79 -7.04 -22.52 16.50
C THR A 79 -8.20 -21.61 16.88
N GLN A 80 -8.44 -20.53 16.13
CA GLN A 80 -9.49 -19.54 16.42
C GLN A 80 -10.11 -19.06 15.11
N PRO A 81 -11.39 -18.64 15.10
CA PRO A 81 -12.06 -18.13 13.90
C PRO A 81 -11.65 -16.67 13.60
N LEU A 82 -10.35 -16.43 13.44
CA LEU A 82 -9.76 -15.10 13.29
C LEU A 82 -8.72 -15.10 12.16
N ILE A 83 -8.58 -13.95 11.49
CA ILE A 83 -7.47 -13.68 10.57
C ILE A 83 -6.35 -12.98 11.35
N ARG A 84 -5.10 -13.41 11.12
CA ARG A 84 -3.91 -12.76 11.67
C ARG A 84 -3.24 -11.93 10.59
N ILE A 85 -2.92 -10.70 10.93
CA ILE A 85 -2.05 -9.82 10.13
C ILE A 85 -0.77 -9.65 10.95
N MET A 86 0.35 -10.13 10.39
CA MET A 86 1.65 -10.14 11.05
C MET A 86 2.60 -9.26 10.26
N ALA A 87 3.54 -8.60 10.94
CA ALA A 87 4.70 -8.01 10.29
C ALA A 87 5.89 -8.95 10.51
N GLU A 88 6.68 -9.20 9.48
CA GLU A 88 7.86 -10.06 9.52
C GLU A 88 9.07 -9.33 8.89
N GLY A 89 10.23 -9.38 9.54
CA GLY A 89 11.48 -8.81 9.03
C GLY A 89 12.65 -9.05 10.00
N PRO A 90 13.92 -9.02 9.53
CA PRO A 90 15.11 -9.16 10.37
C PRO A 90 15.25 -8.13 11.50
N ASP A 91 14.73 -6.90 11.33
CA ASP A 91 14.82 -5.85 12.33
C ASP A 91 13.49 -5.70 13.11
N VAL A 92 13.45 -6.33 14.30
CA VAL A 92 12.28 -6.33 15.18
C VAL A 92 11.94 -4.92 15.68
N ALA A 93 12.94 -4.06 15.91
CA ALA A 93 12.71 -2.71 16.43
C ALA A 93 12.05 -1.82 15.37
N ALA A 94 12.57 -1.85 14.13
CA ALA A 94 11.96 -1.15 12.99
C ALA A 94 10.54 -1.65 12.73
N LEU A 95 10.32 -2.96 12.82
CA LEU A 95 9.02 -3.59 12.63
C LEU A 95 8.00 -3.14 13.68
N HIS A 96 8.40 -3.13 14.96
CA HIS A 96 7.55 -2.69 16.06
C HIS A 96 7.19 -1.21 15.94
N ALA A 97 8.16 -0.36 15.55
CA ALA A 97 7.91 1.06 15.30
C ALA A 97 6.92 1.27 14.15
N LEU A 98 7.07 0.51 13.06
CA LEU A 98 6.15 0.54 11.92
C LEU A 98 4.74 0.12 12.33
N VAL A 99 4.59 -1.02 13.01
CA VAL A 99 3.28 -1.53 13.46
C VAL A 99 2.62 -0.54 14.41
N SER A 100 3.40 0.04 15.34
CA SER A 100 2.89 1.05 16.28
C SER A 100 2.40 2.30 15.55
N ARG A 101 3.12 2.75 14.52
CA ARG A 101 2.71 3.88 13.68
C ARG A 101 1.42 3.58 12.93
N VAL A 102 1.33 2.42 12.28
CA VAL A 102 0.12 1.96 11.56
C VAL A 102 -1.08 1.87 12.52
N ALA A 103 -0.91 1.29 13.70
CA ALA A 103 -1.96 1.20 14.72
C ALA A 103 -2.43 2.60 15.19
N GLY A 104 -1.48 3.53 15.37
CA GLY A 104 -1.77 4.91 15.72
C GLY A 104 -2.58 5.65 14.65
N GLU A 105 -2.25 5.44 13.37
CA GLU A 105 -2.99 6.02 12.24
C GLU A 105 -4.43 5.47 12.17
N ILE A 106 -4.61 4.15 12.27
CA ILE A 106 -5.94 3.50 12.29
C ILE A 106 -6.81 4.02 13.43
N ALA A 107 -6.24 4.22 14.62
CA ALA A 107 -6.97 4.73 15.77
C ALA A 107 -7.44 6.20 15.61
N GLN A 108 -6.89 6.94 14.65
CA GLN A 108 -7.30 8.31 14.34
C GLN A 108 -8.35 8.39 13.21
N GLU A 109 -8.37 7.45 12.27
CA GLU A 109 -9.37 7.40 11.19
C GLU A 109 -10.77 6.97 11.65
N GLY A 110 -10.89 6.35 12.82
CA GLY A 110 -12.17 5.94 13.41
C GLY A 110 -12.91 7.01 14.23
N ARG A 111 -12.53 8.29 14.14
CA ARG A 111 -13.18 9.43 14.81
C ARG A 111 -13.76 10.44 13.82
#